data_AF-Q6W1H9-F1
#
_entry.id   AF-Q6W1H9-F1
#
_cell.length_a   1.000
_cell.length_b   1.000
_cell.length_c   1.000
_cell.angle_alpha   90.00
_cell.angle_beta   90.00
_cell.angle_gamma   90.00
#
_symmetry.space_group_name_H-M   'P 1'
#
loop_
_entity.id
_entity.type
_entity.pdbx_description
1 polymer ?
#
loop_
_entity_poly.entity_id
_entity_poly.type
_entity_poly.pdbx_seq_one_letter_code
_entity_poly.pdbx_strand_id
1 'polypeptide(L)'
;MATLAGLARIDCSDSGLNAWLEDDRGDRAVHRAVLDAGLQCYPLSDYTIATPRPDAIILGYAGVPADRMKPYVLRLAEAIART
;
A
#
# COMPACT_ATOMS: atom_id res chain seq x y z
N MET A 1 14.64 -9.66 6.08
CA MET A 1 14.15 -8.29 6.36
C MET A 1 12.73 -8.21 5.88
N ALA A 2 11.77 -7.92 6.76
CA ALA A 2 10.38 -7.75 6.35
C ALA A 2 10.32 -6.53 5.42
N THR A 3 9.98 -6.73 4.15
CA THR A 3 10.16 -5.76 3.08
C THR A 3 9.49 -4.40 3.35
N LEU A 4 8.46 -4.38 4.19
CA LEU A 4 7.70 -3.19 4.55
C LEU A 4 7.98 -2.67 5.98
N ALA A 5 8.97 -3.23 6.69
CA ALA A 5 9.29 -2.80 8.05
C ALA A 5 9.66 -1.31 8.09
N GLY A 6 8.97 -0.54 8.91
CA GLY A 6 9.14 0.92 9.02
C GLY A 6 8.54 1.72 7.86
N LEU A 7 7.86 1.06 6.91
CA LEU A 7 7.18 1.70 5.78
C LEU A 7 5.66 1.56 5.88
N ALA A 8 5.21 0.33 6.16
CA ALA A 8 3.80 0.04 6.32
C ALA A 8 3.56 -1.20 7.18
N ARG A 9 2.48 -1.16 7.95
CA ARG A 9 1.92 -2.33 8.64
C ARG A 9 0.80 -2.93 7.80
N ILE A 10 0.98 -4.19 7.41
CA ILE A 10 -0.05 -4.95 6.71
C ILE A 10 -1.08 -5.47 7.71
N ASP A 11 -2.35 -5.16 7.45
CA ASP A 11 -3.48 -5.75 8.13
C ASP A 11 -4.20 -6.70 7.16
N CYS A 12 -3.99 -8.01 7.35
CA CYS A 12 -4.67 -9.05 6.59
C CYS A 12 -6.00 -9.36 7.28
N SER A 13 -7.06 -8.66 6.89
CA SER A 13 -8.41 -9.02 7.30
C SER A 13 -9.01 -10.05 6.33
N ASP A 14 -10.09 -10.71 6.74
CA ASP A 14 -10.79 -11.70 5.90
C ASP A 14 -11.38 -11.11 4.60
N SER A 15 -11.44 -9.78 4.46
CA SER A 15 -12.13 -9.08 3.36
C SER A 15 -11.27 -8.12 2.53
N GLY A 16 -9.96 -8.05 2.77
CA GLY A 16 -9.07 -7.21 1.96
C GLY A 16 -7.68 -7.05 2.53
N LEU A 17 -6.80 -6.43 1.74
CA LEU A 17 -5.43 -6.13 2.15
C LEU A 17 -5.24 -4.62 2.26
N ASN A 18 -5.12 -4.12 3.50
CA ASN A 18 -4.78 -2.74 3.77
C ASN A 18 -3.33 -2.65 4.26
N ALA A 19 -2.57 -1.71 3.69
CA ALA A 19 -1.25 -1.35 4.19
C ALA A 19 -1.35 0.01 4.88
N TRP A 20 -1.34 0.01 6.20
CA TRP A 20 -1.30 1.22 7.03
C TRP A 20 0.08 1.84 6.93
N LEU A 21 0.16 3.11 6.54
CA LEU A 21 1.42 3.81 6.33
C LEU A 21 1.94 4.37 7.65
N GLU A 22 3.25 4.33 7.83
CA GLU A 22 3.95 4.96 8.95
C GLU A 22 4.41 6.38 8.58
N ASP A 23 4.78 7.18 9.59
CA ASP A 23 5.44 8.49 9.46
C ASP A 23 4.67 9.58 8.67
N ASP A 24 3.33 9.55 8.65
CA ASP A 24 2.50 10.58 7.96
C ASP A 24 2.90 10.79 6.47
N ARG A 25 3.37 9.74 5.79
CA ARG A 25 3.85 9.81 4.39
C ARG A 25 2.79 10.28 3.38
N GLY A 26 1.51 10.28 3.76
CA GLY A 26 0.40 10.66 2.89
C GLY A 26 0.06 9.57 1.87
N ASP A 27 -1.13 9.00 1.98
CA ASP A 27 -1.55 7.90 1.10
C ASP A 27 -1.59 8.28 -0.40
N ARG A 28 -1.84 9.54 -0.72
CA ARG A 28 -1.82 10.07 -2.10
C ARG A 28 -0.42 10.14 -2.70
N ALA A 29 0.57 10.53 -1.90
CA ALA A 29 1.96 10.59 -2.34
C ALA A 29 2.48 9.17 -2.59
N VAL A 30 2.19 8.26 -1.65
CA VAL A 30 2.48 6.84 -1.80
C VAL A 30 1.79 6.25 -3.03
N HIS A 31 0.50 6.50 -3.23
CA HIS A 31 -0.23 6.03 -4.41
C HIS A 31 0.45 6.49 -5.71
N ARG A 32 0.87 7.76 -5.79
CA ARG A 32 1.59 8.26 -6.97
C ARG A 32 2.89 7.51 -7.21
N ALA A 33 3.72 7.33 -6.19
CA ALA A 33 5.00 6.63 -6.32
C ALA A 33 4.83 5.15 -6.70
N VAL A 34 3.79 4.49 -6.18
CA VAL A 34 3.44 3.11 -6.52
C VAL A 34 2.95 3.00 -7.97
N LEU A 35 2.12 3.96 -8.41
CA LEU A 35 1.66 4.06 -9.79
C LEU A 35 2.80 4.31 -10.79
N ASP A 36 3.73 5.21 -10.46
CA ASP A 36 4.93 5.47 -11.26
C ASP A 36 5.85 4.23 -11.29
N ALA A 37 5.82 3.42 -10.24
CA ALA A 37 6.40 2.09 -10.20
C ALA A 37 5.50 1.02 -10.84
N GLY A 38 4.53 1.36 -11.69
CA GLY A 38 3.75 0.42 -12.50
C GLY A 38 2.88 -0.56 -11.72
N LEU A 39 2.54 -0.23 -10.46
CA LEU A 39 1.63 -0.99 -9.62
C LEU A 39 0.40 -0.11 -9.31
N GLN A 40 -0.77 -0.73 -9.16
CA GLN A 40 -1.98 0.00 -8.78
C GLN A 40 -2.31 -0.24 -7.31
N CYS A 41 -2.61 0.83 -6.59
CA CYS A 41 -3.25 0.81 -5.28
C CYS A 41 -4.28 1.95 -5.21
N TYR A 42 -5.01 2.05 -4.10
CA TYR A 42 -5.96 3.13 -3.89
C TYR A 42 -5.72 3.78 -2.53
N PRO A 43 -5.63 5.11 -2.44
CA PRO A 43 -5.51 5.79 -1.17
C PRO A 43 -6.81 5.63 -0.36
N LEU A 44 -6.70 5.32 0.93
CA LEU A 44 -7.86 5.18 1.82
C LEU A 44 -8.61 6.51 2.00
N SER A 45 -7.91 7.63 1.86
CA SER A 45 -8.47 8.99 1.92
C SER A 45 -9.56 9.21 0.87
N ASP A 46 -9.53 8.53 -0.28
CA ASP A 46 -10.58 8.62 -1.30
C ASP A 46 -11.90 7.94 -0.87
N TYR A 47 -11.84 7.07 0.15
CA TYR A 47 -12.99 6.39 0.75
C TYR A 47 -13.40 6.98 2.11
N THR A 48 -12.70 8.04 2.55
CA THR A 48 -12.96 8.67 3.85
C THR A 48 -14.03 9.75 3.70
N ILE A 49 -15.13 9.62 4.45
CA ILE A 49 -16.26 10.56 4.36
C ILE A 49 -16.18 11.65 5.45
N ALA A 50 -16.25 11.25 6.72
CA ALA A 50 -16.44 12.20 7.82
C ALA A 50 -15.35 12.13 8.92
N THR A 51 -14.71 10.97 9.09
CA THR A 51 -13.73 10.75 10.16
C THR A 51 -12.36 10.50 9.56
N PRO A 52 -11.37 11.39 9.79
CA PRO A 52 -9.99 11.14 9.39
C PRO A 52 -9.49 9.81 9.95
N ARG A 53 -8.81 9.04 9.10
CA ARG A 53 -8.13 7.79 9.47
C ARG A 53 -6.63 7.97 9.25
N PRO A 54 -5.79 7.19 9.92
CA PRO A 54 -4.38 7.08 9.54
C PRO A 54 -4.26 6.75 8.06
N ASP A 55 -3.21 7.28 7.42
CA ASP A 55 -2.93 7.03 6.01
C ASP A 55 -2.79 5.53 5.74
N ALA A 56 -3.44 5.06 4.68
CA ALA A 56 -3.34 3.68 4.25
C ALA A 56 -3.55 3.58 2.75
N ILE A 57 -2.99 2.53 2.16
CA ILE A 57 -3.32 2.13 0.78
C ILE A 57 -4.04 0.80 0.78
N ILE A 58 -5.04 0.70 -0.10
CA ILE A 58 -5.83 -0.50 -0.36
C ILE A 58 -5.17 -1.25 -1.51
N LEU A 59 -4.93 -2.55 -1.32
CA LEU A 59 -4.27 -3.42 -2.29
C LEU A 59 -5.24 -4.49 -2.81
N GLY A 60 -5.45 -4.50 -4.12
CA GLY A 60 -6.19 -5.57 -4.80
C GLY A 60 -5.26 -6.69 -5.26
N TYR A 61 -5.49 -7.92 -4.79
CA TYR A 61 -4.67 -9.09 -5.14
C TYR A 61 -5.41 -10.19 -5.91
N ALA A 62 -6.73 -10.08 -6.10
CA ALA A 62 -7.57 -11.12 -6.71
C ALA A 62 -7.12 -11.55 -8.13
N GLY A 63 -6.48 -10.63 -8.88
CA GLY A 63 -5.96 -10.90 -10.22
C GLY A 63 -4.45 -11.17 -10.29
N VAL A 64 -3.77 -11.29 -9.15
CA VAL A 64 -2.30 -11.44 -9.09
C VAL A 64 -1.93 -12.92 -8.96
N PRO A 65 -1.23 -13.51 -9.95
CA PRO A 65 -0.68 -14.86 -9.83
C PRO A 65 0.27 -14.98 -8.63
N ALA A 66 0.22 -16.11 -7.91
CA ALA A 66 0.99 -16.31 -6.67
C ALA A 66 2.51 -16.19 -6.87
N ASP A 67 3.02 -16.64 -8.02
CA ASP A 67 4.43 -16.52 -8.43
C ASP A 67 4.88 -15.06 -8.63
N ARG A 68 3.93 -14.16 -8.92
CA ARG A 68 4.18 -12.72 -9.07
C ARG A 68 3.99 -11.91 -7.78
N MET A 69 3.44 -12.50 -6.73
CA MET A 69 3.15 -11.78 -5.49
C MET A 69 4.43 -11.20 -4.85
N LYS A 70 5.46 -12.05 -4.69
CA LYS A 70 6.72 -11.64 -4.07
C LYS A 70 7.41 -10.48 -4.81
N PRO A 71 7.65 -10.54 -6.14
CA PRO A 71 8.29 -9.41 -6.84
C PRO A 71 7.45 -8.13 -6.79
N TYR A 72 6.11 -8.23 -6.78
CA TYR A 72 5.25 -7.04 -6.63
C TYR A 72 5.35 -6.42 -5.25
N VAL A 73 5.40 -7.22 -4.17
CA VAL A 73 5.61 -6.71 -2.82
C VAL A 73 6.98 -6.05 -2.66
N LEU A 74 8.03 -6.57 -3.30
CA LEU A 74 9.35 -5.93 -3.32
C LEU A 74 9.30 -4.57 -4.01
N ARG A 75 8.72 -4.51 -5.21
CA ARG A 75 8.58 -3.26 -5.97
C ARG A 75 7.69 -2.23 -5.26
N LEU A 76 6.65 -2.69 -4.57
CA LEU A 76 5.78 -1.86 -3.73
C LEU A 76 6.59 -1.21 -2.60
N ALA A 77 7.37 -2.00 -1.86
CA ALA A 77 8.19 -1.49 -0.77
C ALA A 77 9.24 -0.47 -1.24
N GLU A 78 9.90 -0.74 -2.37
CA GLU A 78 10.85 0.19 -2.97
C GLU A 78 10.18 1.50 -3.39
N ALA A 79 8.95 1.46 -3.87
CA ALA A 79 8.19 2.65 -4.23
C ALA A 79 7.82 3.49 -2.99
N ILE A 80 7.34 2.84 -1.92
CA ILE A 80 7.00 3.52 -0.66
C ILE A 80 8.26 4.11 0.00
N ALA A 81 9.40 3.43 -0.07
CA ALA A 81 10.65 3.93 0.51
C ALA A 81 11.16 5.23 -0.14
N ARG A 82 10.65 5.61 -1.32
CA ARG A 82 11.03 6.83 -2.04
C ARG A 82 10.11 8.03 -1.78
N THR A 83 9.04 7.84 -1.00
CA THR A 83 8.14 8.92 -0.56
C THR A 83 8.53 9.38 0.83
#